data_AF-A0A5E4NHY2-F1
#
_entry.id   AF-A0A5E4NHY2-F1
#
_cell.length_a   1.000
_cell.length_b   1.000
_cell.length_c   1.000
_cell.angle_alpha   90.00
_cell.angle_beta   90.00
_cell.angle_gamma   90.00
#
_symmetry.space_group_name_H-M   'P 1'
#
loop_
_entity.id
_entity.type
_entity.pdbx_description
1 polymer ?
#
loop_
_entity_poly.entity_id
_entity_poly.type
_entity_poly.pdbx_seq_one_letter_code
_entity_poly.pdbx_strand_id
1 'polypeptide(L)'
;MDLWSFYFNSLLVLLYSGRTTAYIEKVLENDSVCPMNFFTSNLNLIGREDQSAMVIKDSRYFQHWTGKHEFNCRFTVTSSLGFGIFAVIQHMSFRRNAQGQCIDYVQFRHTEKTLTFGEVNIKFKSSQQWGPKMCGTVNGFQVDVSDDELNNNNNDDTQLENSFIDMRGLIEVRLHLGNKSLDATEELSFEIVFTAFQECNFDNGLWKSCGSRTCIYKEFFQDGKLNCPYKSCKDEGSCRSVVTLNGNGDRFNTTFGTKIMAGTVAGLLTMFVAFIAFVWVFRNCGTLLCCLGHSNGHPHSSEMQRVPNLDTVAVMPSAPPDSVVISTGIQSADKDLPPSYESLFPSK
;
A
#
# COMPACT_ATOMS: atom_id res chain seq x y z
N MET A 1 35.38 -18.22 8.45
CA MET A 1 33.97 -17.79 8.36
C MET A 1 33.67 -17.61 6.90
N ASP A 2 33.04 -18.62 6.33
CA ASP A 2 33.08 -18.88 4.89
C ASP A 2 32.21 -17.91 4.10
N LEU A 3 32.76 -17.38 3.01
CA LEU A 3 32.09 -16.49 2.05
C LEU A 3 30.74 -17.05 1.57
N TRP A 4 30.63 -18.38 1.55
CA TRP A 4 29.41 -19.14 1.26
C TRP A 4 28.25 -18.81 2.21
N SER A 5 28.53 -18.55 3.48
CA SER A 5 27.50 -18.24 4.47
C SER A 5 26.89 -16.85 4.24
N PHE A 6 27.64 -15.90 3.68
CA PHE A 6 27.12 -14.57 3.33
C PHE A 6 26.25 -14.60 2.07
N TYR A 7 26.68 -15.32 1.04
CA TYR A 7 25.87 -15.51 -0.17
C TYR A 7 24.57 -16.25 0.14
N PHE A 8 24.61 -17.26 1.01
CA PHE A 8 23.41 -18.01 1.39
C PHE A 8 22.40 -17.14 2.17
N ASN A 9 22.87 -16.30 3.10
CA ASN A 9 22.01 -15.37 3.83
C ASN A 9 21.46 -14.25 2.93
N SER A 10 22.26 -13.71 2.01
CA SER A 10 21.79 -12.69 1.06
C SER A 10 20.80 -13.25 0.04
N LEU A 11 20.99 -14.50 -0.40
CA LEU A 11 20.03 -15.20 -1.26
C LEU A 11 18.74 -15.51 -0.50
N LEU A 12 18.82 -15.89 0.79
CA LEU A 12 17.65 -16.06 1.64
C LEU A 12 16.84 -14.76 1.76
N VAL A 13 17.49 -13.63 2.04
CA VAL A 13 16.82 -12.32 2.15
C VAL A 13 16.17 -11.91 0.82
N LEU A 14 16.80 -12.20 -0.32
CA LEU A 14 16.22 -11.96 -1.64
C LEU A 14 15.06 -12.93 -1.95
N LEU A 15 15.12 -14.18 -1.50
CA LEU A 15 14.03 -15.16 -1.63
C LEU A 15 12.84 -14.82 -0.72
N TYR A 16 13.07 -14.20 0.46
CA TYR A 16 12.01 -13.66 1.31
C TYR A 16 11.37 -12.38 0.75
N SER A 17 12.08 -11.64 -0.10
CA SER A 17 11.58 -10.41 -0.73
C SER A 17 10.78 -10.65 -2.01
N GLY A 18 10.74 -11.90 -2.49
CA GLY A 18 10.09 -12.29 -3.75
C GLY A 18 8.71 -12.93 -3.59
N ARG A 19 7.96 -12.66 -2.51
CA ARG A 19 6.55 -13.04 -2.47
C ARG A 19 5.77 -12.12 -3.40
N THR A 20 5.56 -12.56 -4.64
CA THR A 20 4.56 -11.97 -5.53
C THR A 20 3.21 -12.00 -4.83
N THR A 21 2.61 -10.83 -4.66
CA THR A 21 1.31 -10.66 -4.01
C THR A 21 0.25 -11.46 -4.76
N ALA A 22 -0.38 -12.41 -4.07
CA ALA A 22 -1.41 -13.30 -4.60
C ALA A 22 -2.78 -12.62 -4.77
N TYR A 23 -2.80 -11.30 -5.03
CA TYR A 23 -4.03 -10.51 -5.14
C TYR A 23 -4.23 -10.00 -6.54
N ILE A 24 -5.48 -10.03 -6.98
CA ILE A 24 -5.90 -9.28 -8.16
C ILE A 24 -6.05 -7.81 -7.73
N GLU A 25 -5.10 -6.95 -8.12
CA GLU A 25 -5.23 -5.51 -7.85
C GLU A 25 -6.10 -4.82 -8.91
N LYS A 26 -7.04 -3.99 -8.46
CA LYS A 26 -7.88 -3.12 -9.27
C LYS A 26 -7.88 -1.71 -8.67
N VAL A 27 -7.92 -0.73 -9.56
CA VAL A 27 -7.98 0.68 -9.18
C VAL A 27 -9.33 1.27 -9.59
N LEU A 28 -9.89 2.17 -8.79
CA LEU A 28 -11.20 2.78 -9.04
C LEU A 28 -11.27 3.53 -10.38
N GLU A 29 -10.16 4.11 -10.81
CA GLU A 29 -10.01 4.88 -12.05
C GLU A 29 -10.20 4.02 -13.31
N ASN A 30 -10.12 2.70 -13.17
CA ASN A 30 -10.29 1.80 -14.28
C ASN A 30 -11.79 1.67 -14.60
N ASP A 31 -12.16 1.87 -15.87
CA ASP A 31 -13.54 1.71 -16.37
C ASP A 31 -14.12 0.31 -16.07
N SER A 32 -13.26 -0.69 -15.86
CA SER A 32 -13.69 -2.03 -15.44
C SER A 32 -14.23 -2.09 -14.00
N VAL A 33 -13.89 -1.13 -13.15
CA VAL A 33 -14.40 -1.00 -11.77
C VAL A 33 -15.49 0.06 -11.73
N CYS A 34 -15.18 1.29 -12.12
CA CYS A 34 -16.14 2.40 -12.16
C CYS A 34 -16.38 2.83 -13.61
N PRO A 35 -17.27 2.15 -14.35
CA PRO A 35 -17.58 2.56 -15.71
C PRO A 35 -18.24 3.94 -15.70
N MET A 36 -17.81 4.81 -16.62
CA MET A 36 -18.39 6.15 -16.81
C MET A 36 -19.87 6.11 -17.26
N ASN A 37 -20.35 4.97 -17.74
CA ASN A 37 -21.75 4.73 -18.08
C ASN A 37 -22.48 4.14 -16.88
N PHE A 38 -23.78 4.45 -16.74
CA PHE A 38 -24.70 3.96 -15.67
C PHE A 38 -24.80 2.44 -15.46
N PHE A 39 -24.01 1.63 -16.18
CA PHE A 39 -23.98 0.18 -16.06
C PHE A 39 -23.12 -0.26 -14.89
N THR A 40 -23.56 -1.28 -14.16
CA THR A 40 -22.78 -1.92 -13.11
C THR A 40 -21.71 -2.81 -13.75
N SER A 41 -20.44 -2.64 -13.36
CA SER A 41 -19.37 -3.56 -13.77
C SER A 41 -19.45 -4.88 -12.97
N ASN A 42 -18.98 -5.97 -13.55
CA ASN A 42 -18.90 -7.26 -12.87
C ASN A 42 -17.44 -7.73 -12.80
N LEU A 43 -16.93 -7.84 -11.58
CA LEU A 43 -15.59 -8.30 -11.25
C LEU A 43 -15.69 -9.73 -10.72
N ASN A 44 -14.95 -10.66 -11.33
CA ASN A 44 -15.04 -12.07 -10.98
C ASN A 44 -13.81 -12.54 -10.20
N LEU A 45 -14.05 -13.25 -9.09
CA LEU A 45 -13.09 -14.00 -8.31
C LEU A 45 -13.23 -15.48 -8.65
N ILE A 46 -12.13 -16.09 -9.10
CA ILE A 46 -12.16 -17.50 -9.48
C ILE A 46 -12.21 -18.39 -8.24
N GLY A 47 -11.75 -17.90 -7.08
CA GLY A 47 -11.77 -18.67 -5.83
C GLY A 47 -10.78 -19.84 -5.83
N ARG A 48 -9.73 -19.75 -6.66
CA ARG A 48 -8.63 -20.71 -6.70
C ARG A 48 -7.32 -19.98 -6.48
N GLU A 49 -6.55 -20.45 -5.50
CA GLU A 49 -5.18 -19.99 -5.23
C GLU A 49 -5.08 -18.45 -5.17
N ASP A 50 -4.18 -17.85 -5.95
CA ASP A 50 -3.94 -16.41 -6.07
C ASP A 50 -5.05 -15.61 -6.75
N GLN A 51 -6.09 -16.29 -7.26
CA GLN A 51 -7.29 -15.66 -7.82
C GLN A 51 -8.48 -15.73 -6.86
N SER A 52 -8.19 -16.02 -5.59
CA SER A 52 -9.17 -16.08 -4.51
C SER A 52 -9.34 -14.75 -3.78
N ALA A 53 -8.52 -13.73 -4.06
CA ALA A 53 -8.70 -12.41 -3.48
C ALA A 53 -8.42 -11.27 -4.47
N MET A 54 -9.08 -10.13 -4.23
CA MET A 54 -8.98 -8.92 -5.03
C MET A 54 -8.89 -7.71 -4.11
N VAL A 55 -7.99 -6.79 -4.43
CA VAL A 55 -7.89 -5.50 -3.74
C VAL A 55 -8.41 -4.43 -4.67
N ILE A 56 -9.35 -3.62 -4.19
CA ILE A 56 -9.83 -2.43 -4.88
C ILE A 56 -9.42 -1.22 -4.06
N LYS A 57 -8.61 -0.35 -4.66
CA LYS A 57 -8.14 0.89 -4.02
C LYS A 57 -8.29 2.09 -4.92
N ASP A 58 -8.31 3.28 -4.34
CA ASP A 58 -8.03 4.49 -5.10
C ASP A 58 -6.51 4.60 -5.37
N SER A 59 -6.13 5.19 -6.50
CA SER A 59 -4.73 5.45 -6.82
C SER A 59 -4.42 6.94 -6.72
N ARG A 60 -5.18 7.76 -7.44
CA ARG A 60 -5.03 9.23 -7.50
C ARG A 60 -6.34 9.96 -7.72
N TYR A 61 -7.45 9.26 -7.98
CA TYR A 61 -8.74 9.85 -8.30
C TYR A 61 -9.18 10.85 -7.24
N PHE A 62 -9.10 10.41 -5.98
CA PHE A 62 -9.51 11.18 -4.82
C PHE A 62 -8.66 12.43 -4.60
N GLN A 63 -7.36 12.37 -4.89
CA GLN A 63 -6.46 13.52 -4.79
C GLN A 63 -6.82 14.63 -5.79
N HIS A 64 -7.31 14.25 -6.97
CA HIS A 64 -7.68 15.19 -8.04
C HIS A 64 -9.17 15.53 -8.06
N TRP A 65 -9.94 14.96 -7.13
CA TRP A 65 -11.37 15.15 -7.11
C TRP A 65 -11.73 16.54 -6.60
N THR A 66 -12.33 17.35 -7.48
CA THR A 66 -12.63 18.76 -7.19
C THR A 66 -13.89 18.97 -6.36
N GLY A 67 -14.70 17.94 -6.14
CA GLY A 67 -15.99 18.04 -5.44
C GLY A 67 -17.07 18.83 -6.19
N LYS A 68 -16.82 19.25 -7.44
CA LYS A 68 -17.80 19.99 -8.27
C LYS A 68 -19.01 19.14 -8.64
N HIS A 69 -18.81 17.84 -8.79
CA HIS A 69 -19.85 16.88 -9.16
C HIS A 69 -19.83 15.70 -8.19
N GLU A 70 -21.00 15.15 -7.94
CA GLU A 70 -21.12 13.90 -7.20
C GLU A 70 -20.46 12.78 -7.98
N PHE A 71 -19.70 11.96 -7.27
CA PHE A 71 -19.17 10.71 -7.83
C PHE A 71 -20.07 9.56 -7.35
N ASN A 72 -20.58 8.79 -8.30
CA ASN A 72 -21.42 7.63 -8.01
C ASN A 72 -20.88 6.44 -8.80
N CYS A 73 -20.21 5.52 -8.11
CA CYS A 73 -19.70 4.29 -8.70
C CYS A 73 -20.45 3.08 -8.14
N ARG A 74 -20.83 2.16 -9.02
CA ARG A 74 -21.44 0.88 -8.64
C ARG A 74 -20.77 -0.24 -9.40
N PHE A 75 -20.39 -1.27 -8.67
CA PHE A 75 -19.80 -2.48 -9.23
C PHE A 75 -20.25 -3.70 -8.42
N THR A 76 -20.18 -4.85 -9.06
CA THR A 76 -20.50 -6.13 -8.44
C THR A 76 -19.26 -6.99 -8.44
N VAL A 77 -18.95 -7.59 -7.30
CA VAL A 77 -17.94 -8.64 -7.16
C VAL A 77 -18.66 -9.97 -7.06
N THR A 78 -18.29 -10.92 -7.93
CA THR A 78 -18.85 -12.26 -7.98
C THR A 78 -17.76 -13.31 -7.81
N SER A 79 -18.12 -14.49 -7.32
CA SER A 79 -17.21 -15.63 -7.22
C SER A 79 -17.74 -16.86 -7.96
N SER A 80 -16.82 -17.81 -8.17
CA SER A 80 -17.12 -19.16 -8.67
C SER A 80 -18.19 -19.87 -7.82
N LEU A 81 -18.85 -20.86 -8.43
CA LEU A 81 -19.91 -21.62 -7.77
C LEU A 81 -19.36 -22.35 -6.54
N GLY A 82 -20.06 -22.24 -5.40
CA GLY A 82 -19.67 -22.89 -4.14
C GLY A 82 -18.82 -22.03 -3.21
N PHE A 83 -18.40 -20.83 -3.65
CA PHE A 83 -17.64 -19.90 -2.83
C PHE A 83 -18.50 -18.70 -2.42
N GLY A 84 -18.42 -18.31 -1.15
CA GLY A 84 -18.87 -17.01 -0.67
C GLY A 84 -17.81 -15.93 -0.89
N ILE A 85 -18.14 -14.68 -0.58
CA ILE A 85 -17.19 -13.56 -0.59
C ILE A 85 -17.26 -12.82 0.75
N PHE A 86 -16.08 -12.57 1.32
CA PHE A 86 -15.85 -11.56 2.34
C PHE A 86 -15.44 -10.25 1.68
N ALA A 87 -15.97 -9.13 2.16
CA ALA A 87 -15.47 -7.81 1.85
C ALA A 87 -15.03 -7.14 3.15
N VAL A 88 -13.79 -6.67 3.22
CA VAL A 88 -13.23 -6.01 4.40
C VAL A 88 -12.59 -4.71 3.97
N ILE A 89 -13.10 -3.58 4.51
CA ILE A 89 -12.52 -2.27 4.28
C ILE A 89 -11.23 -2.17 5.09
N GLN A 90 -10.08 -2.13 4.41
CA GLN A 90 -8.77 -2.02 5.05
C GLN A 90 -8.54 -0.61 5.56
N HIS A 91 -8.76 0.37 4.69
CA HIS A 91 -8.53 1.78 4.98
C HIS A 91 -9.60 2.60 4.28
N MET A 92 -10.18 3.56 5.00
CA MET A 92 -11.12 4.50 4.42
C MET A 92 -11.05 5.81 5.17
N SER A 93 -11.11 6.93 4.46
CA SER A 93 -11.23 8.27 5.03
C SER A 93 -12.31 9.02 4.28
N PHE A 94 -13.56 8.91 4.75
CA PHE A 94 -14.72 9.53 4.11
C PHE A 94 -15.38 10.58 5.02
N ARG A 95 -15.85 11.68 4.43
CA ARG A 95 -16.25 12.85 5.22
C ARG A 95 -17.65 12.70 5.79
N ARG A 96 -17.85 13.39 6.91
CA ARG A 96 -19.14 13.55 7.60
C ARG A 96 -19.52 15.02 7.66
N ASN A 97 -20.81 15.30 7.69
CA ASN A 97 -21.30 16.65 7.94
C ASN A 97 -21.24 16.99 9.45
N ALA A 98 -21.55 18.23 9.79
CA ALA A 98 -21.54 18.70 11.19
C ALA A 98 -22.52 17.93 12.09
N GLN A 99 -23.54 17.29 11.50
CA GLN A 99 -24.54 16.45 12.17
C GLN A 99 -24.09 14.98 12.30
N GLY A 100 -22.87 14.63 11.86
CA GLY A 100 -22.32 13.28 11.92
C GLY A 100 -22.79 12.34 10.80
N GLN A 101 -23.59 12.82 9.85
CA GLN A 101 -24.08 12.05 8.71
C GLN A 101 -23.01 11.94 7.61
N CYS A 102 -22.96 10.79 6.94
CA CYS A 102 -22.01 10.55 5.85
C CYS A 102 -22.29 11.47 4.65
N ILE A 103 -21.28 12.26 4.26
CA ILE A 103 -21.25 12.98 2.98
C ILE A 103 -20.79 12.01 1.91
N ASP A 104 -19.65 11.37 2.15
CA ASP A 104 -19.09 10.31 1.31
C ASP A 104 -19.29 8.98 2.01
N TYR A 105 -19.61 7.92 1.27
CA TYR A 105 -19.90 6.62 1.86
C TYR A 105 -19.67 5.45 0.91
N VAL A 106 -19.44 4.28 1.50
CA VAL A 106 -19.59 2.98 0.84
C VAL A 106 -20.79 2.25 1.41
N GLN A 107 -21.51 1.52 0.54
CA GLN A 107 -22.57 0.60 0.94
C GLN A 107 -22.39 -0.73 0.23
N PHE A 108 -22.75 -1.79 0.93
CA PHE A 108 -22.83 -3.13 0.37
C PHE A 108 -24.28 -3.56 0.26
N ARG A 109 -24.54 -4.40 -0.74
CA ARG A 109 -25.82 -5.05 -0.93
C ARG A 109 -25.55 -6.45 -1.45
N HIS A 110 -26.31 -7.41 -0.94
CA HIS A 110 -26.33 -8.72 -1.56
C HIS A 110 -27.10 -8.67 -2.88
N THR A 111 -26.60 -9.34 -3.92
CA THR A 111 -27.24 -9.34 -5.24
C THR A 111 -27.66 -10.73 -5.70
N GLU A 112 -28.45 -10.77 -6.77
CA GLU A 112 -29.04 -11.99 -7.31
C GLU A 112 -28.07 -12.69 -8.26
N LYS A 113 -27.87 -14.00 -8.07
CA LYS A 113 -27.23 -14.85 -9.08
C LYS A 113 -28.32 -15.33 -10.03
N THR A 114 -28.26 -14.94 -11.30
CA THR A 114 -29.02 -15.66 -12.33
C THR A 114 -28.21 -16.89 -12.69
N LEU A 115 -28.65 -18.06 -12.20
CA LEU A 115 -28.03 -19.33 -12.57
C LEU A 115 -28.72 -19.83 -13.84
N THR A 116 -27.95 -19.93 -14.92
CA THR A 116 -28.38 -20.52 -16.18
C THR A 116 -27.92 -21.98 -16.22
N PHE A 117 -28.87 -22.93 -16.15
CA PHE A 117 -28.60 -24.36 -16.37
C PHE A 117 -29.30 -24.79 -17.66
N GLY A 118 -28.55 -24.95 -18.75
CA GLY A 118 -29.14 -25.24 -20.06
C GLY A 118 -30.08 -24.11 -20.52
N GLU A 119 -31.34 -24.45 -20.84
CA GLU A 119 -32.38 -23.46 -21.21
C GLU A 119 -33.12 -22.85 -20.00
N VAL A 120 -32.83 -23.30 -18.77
CA VAL A 120 -33.53 -22.85 -17.57
C VAL A 120 -32.75 -21.75 -16.87
N ASN A 121 -33.35 -20.54 -16.86
CA ASN A 121 -32.85 -19.39 -16.11
C ASN A 121 -33.52 -19.34 -14.73
N ILE A 122 -32.82 -19.78 -13.68
CA ILE A 122 -33.33 -19.65 -12.31
C ILE A 122 -32.84 -18.31 -11.75
N LYS A 123 -33.76 -17.34 -11.67
CA LYS A 123 -33.53 -16.05 -11.00
C LYS A 123 -33.92 -16.19 -9.53
N PHE A 124 -32.92 -16.31 -8.66
CA PHE A 124 -33.14 -16.26 -7.23
C PHE A 124 -33.36 -14.81 -6.81
N LYS A 125 -34.63 -14.42 -6.70
CA LYS A 125 -34.98 -13.06 -6.29
C LYS A 125 -34.59 -12.81 -4.84
N SER A 126 -33.62 -11.94 -4.62
CA SER A 126 -33.20 -11.45 -3.32
C SER A 126 -32.86 -9.98 -3.50
N SER A 127 -33.89 -9.18 -3.72
CA SER A 127 -33.82 -7.73 -3.64
C SER A 127 -33.62 -7.33 -2.17
N GLN A 128 -32.41 -7.53 -1.64
CA GLN A 128 -32.04 -7.01 -0.33
C GLN A 128 -31.83 -5.48 -0.42
N GLN A 129 -32.32 -4.77 0.58
CA GLN A 129 -32.09 -3.33 0.75
C GLN A 129 -30.57 -3.07 0.89
N TRP A 130 -30.12 -1.88 0.50
CA TRP A 130 -28.74 -1.46 0.74
C TRP A 130 -28.44 -1.49 2.24
N GLY A 131 -27.27 -2.00 2.60
CA GLY A 131 -26.77 -1.97 3.96
C GLY A 131 -26.53 -0.54 4.49
N PRO A 132 -26.09 -0.39 5.75
CA PRO A 132 -25.80 0.92 6.32
C PRO A 132 -24.71 1.65 5.52
N LYS A 133 -24.77 2.99 5.53
CA LYS A 133 -23.72 3.83 4.95
C LYS A 133 -22.50 3.79 5.86
N MET A 134 -21.37 3.35 5.33
CA MET A 134 -20.09 3.34 6.03
C MET A 134 -19.28 4.56 5.60
N CYS A 135 -18.80 5.34 6.58
CA CYS A 135 -18.01 6.55 6.36
C CYS A 135 -17.16 6.90 7.59
N GLY A 136 -16.35 7.94 7.51
CA GLY A 136 -15.36 8.30 8.52
C GLY A 136 -14.01 7.64 8.27
N THR A 137 -13.15 7.70 9.28
CA THR A 137 -11.83 7.06 9.24
C THR A 137 -11.93 5.62 9.73
N VAL A 138 -11.62 4.67 8.86
CA VAL A 138 -11.57 3.24 9.16
C VAL A 138 -10.14 2.73 8.98
N ASN A 139 -9.71 1.91 9.93
CA ASN A 139 -8.51 1.10 9.83
C ASN A 139 -8.91 -0.33 10.20
N GLY A 140 -8.81 -1.26 9.25
CA GLY A 140 -9.31 -2.62 9.40
C GLY A 140 -8.67 -3.38 10.56
N PHE A 141 -7.45 -3.01 10.95
CA PHE A 141 -6.76 -3.60 12.09
C PHE A 141 -7.18 -3.03 13.45
N GLN A 142 -8.01 -1.97 13.47
CA GLN A 142 -8.52 -1.39 14.71
C GLN A 142 -9.93 -1.90 14.97
N VAL A 143 -10.13 -2.49 16.15
CA VAL A 143 -11.41 -3.01 16.60
C VAL A 143 -11.85 -2.19 17.80
N ASP A 144 -12.99 -1.51 17.66
CA ASP A 144 -13.64 -0.86 18.79
C ASP A 144 -14.23 -1.94 19.69
N VAL A 145 -13.72 -2.04 20.91
CA VAL A 145 -14.20 -2.98 21.93
C VAL A 145 -14.97 -2.16 22.96
N SER A 146 -16.26 -2.46 23.11
CA SER A 146 -17.06 -1.91 24.21
C SER A 146 -16.75 -2.64 25.52
N ASP A 147 -16.89 -1.95 26.65
CA ASP A 147 -16.62 -2.51 27.99
C ASP A 147 -17.43 -3.79 28.28
N ASP A 148 -18.60 -3.95 27.62
CA ASP A 148 -19.48 -5.11 27.75
C ASP A 148 -18.96 -6.38 27.01
N GLU A 149 -18.13 -6.23 25.97
CA GLU A 149 -17.58 -7.36 25.18
C GLU A 149 -16.38 -8.03 25.83
N LEU A 150 -15.73 -7.41 26.81
CA LEU A 150 -14.58 -7.96 27.54
C LEU A 150 -14.96 -9.14 28.46
N ASN A 151 -16.24 -9.28 28.82
CA ASN A 151 -16.73 -10.29 29.76
C ASN A 151 -17.39 -11.52 29.11
N ASN A 152 -17.62 -11.51 27.79
CA ASN A 152 -18.20 -12.66 27.09
C ASN A 152 -17.14 -13.32 26.21
N ASN A 153 -16.82 -14.56 26.57
CA ASN A 153 -15.83 -15.41 25.92
C ASN A 153 -15.95 -15.44 24.38
N ASN A 154 -14.87 -15.03 23.72
CA ASN A 154 -14.26 -15.64 22.52
C ASN A 154 -15.20 -16.26 21.48
N ASN A 155 -16.18 -15.51 20.97
CA ASN A 155 -16.81 -15.91 19.71
C ASN A 155 -15.90 -15.45 18.57
N ASP A 156 -15.10 -16.38 18.04
CA ASP A 156 -14.21 -16.18 16.89
C ASP A 156 -14.94 -15.63 15.64
N ASP A 157 -16.28 -15.74 15.61
CA ASP A 157 -17.15 -15.32 14.51
C ASP A 157 -17.78 -13.94 14.69
N THR A 158 -17.38 -13.16 15.68
CA THR A 158 -17.93 -11.80 15.86
C THR A 158 -17.50 -10.93 14.68
N GLN A 159 -18.45 -10.50 13.85
CA GLN A 159 -18.17 -9.76 12.63
C GLN A 159 -17.66 -8.34 12.89
N LEU A 160 -16.72 -7.87 12.07
CA LEU A 160 -16.24 -6.50 12.04
C LEU A 160 -17.26 -5.54 11.43
N GLU A 161 -17.42 -4.35 12.00
CA GLU A 161 -18.36 -3.33 11.48
C GLU A 161 -18.00 -2.86 10.06
N ASN A 162 -16.71 -2.84 9.74
CA ASN A 162 -16.16 -2.47 8.43
C ASN A 162 -16.07 -3.66 7.45
N SER A 163 -16.85 -4.72 7.69
CA SER A 163 -16.87 -5.91 6.86
C SER A 163 -18.28 -6.27 6.37
N PHE A 164 -18.35 -7.07 5.31
CA PHE A 164 -19.57 -7.60 4.75
C PHE A 164 -19.36 -9.03 4.26
N ILE A 165 -20.35 -9.90 4.47
CA ILE A 165 -20.27 -11.32 4.13
C ILE A 165 -21.44 -11.69 3.23
N ASP A 166 -21.16 -12.23 2.05
CA ASP A 166 -22.17 -12.86 1.21
C ASP A 166 -21.83 -14.33 0.94
N MET A 167 -22.67 -15.23 1.48
CA MET A 167 -22.48 -16.69 1.36
C MET A 167 -22.70 -17.22 -0.07
N ARG A 168 -23.36 -16.46 -0.95
CA ARG A 168 -23.63 -16.87 -2.34
C ARG A 168 -22.50 -16.49 -3.27
N GLY A 169 -21.61 -15.61 -2.79
CA GLY A 169 -20.49 -15.11 -3.55
C GLY A 169 -20.83 -13.96 -4.47
N LEU A 170 -21.79 -13.10 -4.09
CA LEU A 170 -22.21 -11.96 -4.90
C LEU A 170 -22.46 -10.72 -4.03
N ILE A 171 -21.58 -9.73 -4.16
CA ILE A 171 -21.66 -8.45 -3.46
C ILE A 171 -21.76 -7.33 -4.47
N GLU A 172 -22.77 -6.49 -4.35
CA GLU A 172 -22.81 -5.21 -5.04
C GLU A 172 -22.34 -4.10 -4.09
N VAL A 173 -21.46 -3.26 -4.61
CA VAL A 173 -20.81 -2.17 -3.89
C VAL A 173 -21.26 -0.86 -4.51
N ARG A 174 -21.62 0.10 -3.67
CA ARG A 174 -21.87 1.47 -4.07
C ARG A 174 -20.90 2.38 -3.34
N LEU A 175 -20.12 3.11 -4.10
CA LEU A 175 -19.25 4.17 -3.64
C LEU A 175 -19.86 5.52 -4.07
N HIS A 176 -20.05 6.40 -3.11
CA HIS A 176 -20.60 7.74 -3.34
C HIS A 176 -19.71 8.80 -2.71
N LEU A 177 -19.34 9.82 -3.49
CA LEU A 177 -18.72 11.04 -2.98
C LEU A 177 -19.67 12.22 -3.25
N GLY A 178 -19.97 12.99 -2.20
CA GLY A 178 -20.91 14.10 -2.27
C GLY A 178 -20.31 15.32 -2.98
N ASN A 179 -21.13 16.21 -3.52
CA ASN A 179 -20.69 17.44 -4.20
C ASN A 179 -20.16 18.52 -3.23
N LYS A 180 -19.08 18.21 -2.51
CA LYS A 180 -18.37 19.13 -1.62
C LYS A 180 -16.88 19.07 -1.93
N SER A 181 -16.26 20.22 -2.23
CA SER A 181 -14.82 20.33 -2.39
C SER A 181 -14.08 19.87 -1.13
N LEU A 182 -12.88 19.32 -1.28
CA LEU A 182 -12.02 18.96 -0.16
C LEU A 182 -11.42 20.21 0.47
N ASP A 183 -11.48 20.27 1.79
CA ASP A 183 -10.74 21.29 2.55
C ASP A 183 -9.24 20.94 2.55
N ALA A 184 -8.35 21.91 2.77
CA ALA A 184 -6.90 21.71 2.65
C ALA A 184 -6.31 20.65 3.61
N THR A 185 -7.07 20.26 4.64
CA THR A 185 -6.71 19.25 5.65
C THR A 185 -7.42 17.90 5.44
N GLU A 186 -8.38 17.82 4.52
CA GLU A 186 -9.14 16.61 4.25
C GLU A 186 -8.46 15.79 3.14
N GLU A 187 -8.22 14.51 3.41
CA GLU A 187 -7.77 13.54 2.41
C GLU A 187 -8.75 12.37 2.35
N LEU A 188 -9.19 12.04 1.13
CA LEU A 188 -10.00 10.87 0.87
C LEU A 188 -9.09 9.70 0.54
N SER A 189 -9.36 8.55 1.16
CA SER A 189 -8.67 7.29 0.87
C SER A 189 -9.65 6.13 0.95
N PHE A 190 -9.40 5.08 0.17
CA PHE A 190 -10.23 3.90 0.14
C PHE A 190 -9.45 2.67 -0.33
N GLU A 191 -9.54 1.60 0.46
CA GLU A 191 -9.04 0.28 0.11
C GLU A 191 -9.98 -0.79 0.69
N ILE A 192 -10.47 -1.68 -0.17
CA ILE A 192 -11.26 -2.86 0.21
C ILE A 192 -10.59 -4.11 -0.32
N VAL A 193 -10.54 -5.14 0.52
CA VAL A 193 -10.15 -6.50 0.16
C VAL A 193 -11.41 -7.34 0.01
N PHE A 194 -11.54 -8.02 -1.13
CA PHE A 194 -12.55 -9.04 -1.37
C PHE A 194 -11.87 -10.41 -1.39
N THR A 195 -12.37 -11.34 -0.58
CA THR A 195 -11.77 -12.66 -0.43
C THR A 195 -12.83 -13.73 -0.61
N ALA A 196 -12.62 -14.63 -1.56
CA ALA A 196 -13.44 -15.81 -1.74
C ALA A 196 -13.19 -16.79 -0.59
N PHE A 197 -14.27 -17.29 0.00
CA PHE A 197 -14.22 -18.28 1.07
C PHE A 197 -15.13 -19.46 0.74
N GLN A 198 -14.86 -20.59 1.38
CA GLN A 198 -15.70 -21.77 1.33
C GLN A 198 -15.95 -22.30 2.74
N GLU A 199 -16.89 -23.23 2.87
CA GLU A 199 -16.99 -24.01 4.09
C GLU A 199 -15.72 -24.84 4.29
N CYS A 200 -15.20 -24.86 5.51
CA CYS A 200 -14.05 -25.66 5.88
C CYS A 200 -14.37 -27.15 5.74
N ASN A 201 -13.93 -27.76 4.65
CA ASN A 201 -13.88 -29.21 4.51
C ASN A 201 -12.57 -29.76 5.11
N PHE A 202 -12.48 -31.08 5.27
CA PHE A 202 -11.32 -31.78 5.84
C PHE A 202 -9.97 -31.22 5.35
N ASP A 203 -9.02 -31.17 6.28
CA ASP A 203 -7.80 -30.39 6.19
C ASP A 203 -6.91 -30.83 5.01
N ASN A 204 -7.03 -30.11 3.90
CA ASN A 204 -6.21 -30.33 2.70
C ASN A 204 -4.92 -29.47 2.72
N GLY A 205 -4.66 -28.74 3.81
CA GLY A 205 -3.47 -27.90 4.00
C GLY A 205 -3.37 -26.66 3.11
N LEU A 206 -4.28 -26.46 2.16
CA LEU A 206 -4.35 -25.28 1.26
C LEU A 206 -5.33 -24.21 1.74
N TRP A 207 -6.33 -24.61 2.51
CA TRP A 207 -7.39 -23.75 3.03
C TRP A 207 -7.27 -23.70 4.54
N LYS A 208 -7.26 -22.50 5.10
CA LYS A 208 -7.12 -22.28 6.54
C LYS A 208 -8.38 -21.61 7.09
N SER A 209 -8.75 -22.01 8.30
CA SER A 209 -9.92 -21.48 9.00
C SER A 209 -9.74 -20.01 9.35
N CYS A 210 -10.71 -19.22 8.90
CA CYS A 210 -10.85 -17.80 9.13
C CYS A 210 -11.88 -17.53 10.25
N GLY A 211 -12.97 -18.31 10.27
CA GLY A 211 -13.95 -18.39 11.36
C GLY A 211 -14.25 -19.85 11.75
N SER A 212 -15.36 -20.10 12.43
CA SER A 212 -15.74 -21.44 12.92
C SER A 212 -15.98 -22.45 11.80
N ARG A 213 -16.53 -22.01 10.67
CA ARG A 213 -16.83 -22.86 9.51
C ARG A 213 -16.32 -22.32 8.18
N THR A 214 -15.73 -21.14 8.16
CA THR A 214 -15.31 -20.47 6.93
C THR A 214 -13.80 -20.55 6.76
N CYS A 215 -13.37 -20.90 5.54
CA CYS A 215 -11.98 -21.11 5.19
C CYS A 215 -11.59 -20.27 3.98
N ILE A 216 -10.39 -19.67 4.03
CA ILE A 216 -9.79 -18.91 2.94
C ILE A 216 -8.46 -19.53 2.54
N TYR A 217 -7.91 -19.12 1.39
CA TYR A 217 -6.65 -19.63 0.90
C TYR A 217 -5.49 -19.28 1.84
N LYS A 218 -4.62 -20.25 2.12
CA LYS A 218 -3.59 -20.15 3.18
C LYS A 218 -2.57 -19.02 2.99
N GLU A 219 -2.35 -18.58 1.75
CA GLU A 219 -1.34 -17.57 1.43
C GLU A 219 -1.79 -16.15 1.81
N PHE A 220 -3.07 -15.99 2.16
CA PHE A 220 -3.63 -14.75 2.71
C PHE A 220 -3.53 -14.64 4.23
N PHE A 221 -2.72 -15.50 4.85
CA PHE A 221 -2.42 -15.41 6.27
C PHE A 221 -1.05 -14.75 6.44
N GLN A 222 -0.99 -13.75 7.32
CA GLN A 222 0.23 -13.01 7.65
C GLN A 222 0.82 -12.31 6.42
N ASP A 223 -0.03 -11.78 5.57
CA ASP A 223 0.35 -11.07 4.35
C ASP A 223 0.20 -9.54 4.46
N GLY A 224 -0.25 -9.06 5.63
CA GLY A 224 -0.45 -7.64 5.91
C GLY A 224 -1.80 -7.11 5.44
N LYS A 225 -2.73 -7.96 5.00
CA LYS A 225 -4.10 -7.58 4.61
C LYS A 225 -5.12 -8.39 5.40
N LEU A 226 -6.12 -7.71 5.94
CA LEU A 226 -7.19 -8.35 6.69
C LEU A 226 -8.25 -8.92 5.75
N ASN A 227 -8.21 -10.21 5.52
CA ASN A 227 -9.17 -10.97 4.72
C ASN A 227 -10.35 -11.47 5.57
N CYS A 228 -10.07 -11.78 6.84
CA CYS A 228 -11.09 -12.31 7.73
C CYS A 228 -12.04 -11.22 8.25
N PRO A 229 -13.37 -11.39 8.11
CA PRO A 229 -14.35 -10.37 8.49
C PRO A 229 -14.66 -10.39 9.99
N TYR A 230 -13.79 -10.93 10.84
CA TYR A 230 -14.06 -11.17 12.25
C TYR A 230 -13.10 -10.39 13.16
N LYS A 231 -13.59 -9.98 14.34
CA LYS A 231 -12.84 -9.19 15.34
C LYS A 231 -11.54 -9.88 15.81
N SER A 232 -11.45 -11.20 15.65
CA SER A 232 -10.27 -11.99 16.02
C SER A 232 -9.06 -11.73 15.10
N CYS A 233 -9.29 -11.28 13.85
CA CYS A 233 -8.25 -11.04 12.84
C CYS A 233 -7.27 -12.21 12.74
N LYS A 234 -7.85 -13.42 12.68
CA LYS A 234 -7.18 -14.71 12.81
C LYS A 234 -6.14 -14.95 11.72
N ASP A 235 -6.36 -14.41 10.53
CA ASP A 235 -5.44 -14.42 9.40
C ASP A 235 -4.14 -13.65 9.68
N GLU A 236 -4.25 -12.50 10.33
CA GLU A 236 -3.12 -11.61 10.63
C GLU A 236 -2.57 -11.79 12.06
N GLY A 237 -3.19 -12.67 12.84
CA GLY A 237 -2.78 -13.09 14.18
C GLY A 237 -3.49 -12.37 15.31
N SER A 238 -3.70 -11.05 15.21
CA SER A 238 -4.49 -10.28 16.18
C SER A 238 -4.77 -8.86 15.70
N CYS A 239 -5.96 -8.33 15.99
CA CYS A 239 -6.28 -6.92 15.80
C CYS A 239 -5.94 -6.05 17.02
N ARG A 240 -5.75 -4.75 16.78
CA ARG A 240 -5.54 -3.75 17.83
C ARG A 240 -6.90 -3.34 18.40
N SER A 241 -7.15 -3.67 19.66
CA SER A 241 -8.32 -3.16 20.38
C SER A 241 -8.13 -1.68 20.70
N VAL A 242 -9.09 -0.84 20.31
CA VAL A 242 -9.18 0.56 20.73
C VAL A 242 -10.34 0.66 21.71
N VAL A 243 -10.04 1.03 22.96
CA VAL A 243 -11.06 1.25 23.98
C VAL A 243 -11.49 2.71 23.87
N THR A 244 -12.74 2.93 23.46
CA THR A 244 -13.31 4.28 23.44
C THR A 244 -13.88 4.58 24.82
N LEU A 245 -13.08 5.20 25.69
CA LEU A 245 -13.57 5.74 26.96
C LEU A 245 -14.47 6.96 26.65
N ASN A 246 -15.73 6.89 27.08
CA ASN A 246 -16.66 8.01 26.97
C ASN A 246 -16.18 9.20 27.81
N GLY A 247 -15.55 10.18 27.14
CA GLY A 247 -15.19 11.48 27.72
C GLY A 247 -13.77 11.90 27.35
N ASN A 248 -13.66 12.83 26.39
CA ASN A 248 -12.44 13.42 25.86
C ASN A 248 -11.46 12.47 25.14
N GLY A 249 -11.70 12.29 23.83
CA GLY A 249 -10.76 12.54 22.73
C GLY A 249 -9.41 11.79 22.63
N ASP A 250 -8.91 11.15 23.68
CA ASP A 250 -7.60 10.54 23.67
C ASP A 250 -7.70 9.04 23.39
N ARG A 251 -7.51 8.72 22.12
CA ARG A 251 -7.29 7.35 21.62
C ARG A 251 -5.98 6.81 22.20
N PHE A 252 -6.04 6.04 23.28
CA PHE A 252 -4.88 5.34 23.80
C PHE A 252 -4.57 4.08 22.98
N ASN A 253 -3.55 4.16 22.14
CA ASN A 253 -2.99 3.01 21.43
C ASN A 253 -2.21 2.13 22.42
N THR A 254 -2.80 1.03 22.87
CA THR A 254 -2.05 0.05 23.66
C THR A 254 -1.39 -1.00 22.76
N THR A 255 -0.14 -1.32 23.09
CA THR A 255 0.46 -2.65 22.89
C THR A 255 1.05 -3.06 21.53
N PHE A 256 1.47 -2.14 20.64
CA PHE A 256 2.32 -2.54 19.48
C PHE A 256 3.64 -1.76 19.31
N GLY A 257 3.75 -0.53 19.82
CA GLY A 257 4.97 0.28 19.66
C GLY A 257 6.22 -0.32 20.32
N THR A 258 6.06 -0.94 21.49
CA THR A 258 7.19 -1.39 22.31
C THR A 258 7.91 -2.63 21.75
N LYS A 259 7.20 -3.53 21.06
CA LYS A 259 7.79 -4.77 20.54
C LYS A 259 8.59 -4.54 19.25
N ILE A 260 8.10 -3.67 18.36
CA ILE A 260 8.80 -3.35 17.11
C ILE A 260 10.02 -2.46 17.37
N MET A 261 9.92 -1.50 18.30
CA MET A 261 11.04 -0.60 18.61
C MET A 261 12.22 -1.33 19.25
N ALA A 262 11.96 -2.35 20.08
CA ALA A 262 13.01 -3.19 20.65
C ALA A 262 13.75 -4.02 19.59
N GLY A 263 13.03 -4.55 18.59
CA GLY A 263 13.62 -5.31 17.48
C GLY A 263 14.51 -4.47 16.58
N THR A 264 14.06 -3.26 16.22
CA THR A 264 14.85 -2.35 15.36
C THR A 264 16.13 -1.88 16.05
N VAL A 265 16.06 -1.55 17.35
CA VAL A 265 17.23 -1.10 18.12
C VAL A 265 18.23 -2.23 18.32
N ALA A 266 17.76 -3.45 18.62
CA ALA A 266 18.63 -4.62 18.70
C ALA A 266 19.30 -4.93 17.34
N GLY A 267 18.55 -4.84 16.24
CA GLY A 267 19.07 -5.02 14.88
C GLY A 267 20.18 -4.04 14.51
N LEU A 268 19.97 -2.75 14.79
CA LEU A 268 20.97 -1.70 14.54
C LEU A 268 22.24 -1.92 15.38
N LEU A 269 22.09 -2.28 16.66
CA LEU A 269 23.22 -2.61 17.53
C LEU A 269 24.01 -3.82 17.02
N THR A 270 23.31 -4.85 16.54
CA THR A 270 23.95 -6.08 16.03
C THR A 270 24.73 -5.78 14.75
N MET A 271 24.18 -4.98 13.84
CA MET A 271 24.84 -4.53 12.63
C MET A 271 26.08 -3.68 12.93
N PHE A 272 26.00 -2.80 13.94
CA PHE A 272 27.12 -1.96 14.35
C PHE A 272 28.27 -2.78 14.95
N VAL A 273 27.96 -3.77 15.79
CA VAL A 273 28.97 -4.68 16.36
C VAL A 273 29.60 -5.55 15.26
N ALA A 274 28.82 -6.04 14.30
CA ALA A 274 29.34 -6.76 13.14
C ALA A 274 30.29 -5.89 12.30
N PHE A 275 29.95 -4.62 12.07
CA PHE A 275 30.80 -3.68 11.36
C PHE A 275 32.15 -3.45 12.08
N ILE A 276 32.13 -3.28 13.40
CA ILE A 276 33.35 -3.16 14.20
C ILE A 276 34.20 -4.44 14.12
N ALA A 277 33.58 -5.61 14.20
CA ALA A 277 34.26 -6.89 14.04
C ALA A 277 34.91 -7.03 12.65
N PHE A 278 34.22 -6.61 11.59
CA PHE A 278 34.76 -6.56 10.23
C PHE A 278 35.98 -5.65 10.14
N VAL A 279 35.89 -4.42 10.64
CA VAL A 279 37.02 -3.47 10.65
C VAL A 279 38.19 -4.04 11.46
N TRP A 280 37.92 -4.71 12.57
CA TRP A 280 38.95 -5.33 13.40
C TRP A 280 39.65 -6.49 12.69
N VAL A 281 38.89 -7.34 11.98
CA VAL A 281 39.46 -8.41 11.14
C VAL A 281 40.27 -7.83 9.99
N PHE A 282 39.79 -6.81 9.28
CA PHE A 282 40.56 -6.16 8.21
C PHE A 282 41.83 -5.49 8.73
N ARG A 283 41.80 -4.92 9.94
CA ARG A 283 42.98 -4.29 10.56
C ARG A 283 44.00 -5.31 11.05
N ASN A 284 43.56 -6.51 11.46
CA ASN A 284 44.44 -7.57 11.96
C ASN A 284 44.89 -8.54 10.84
N CYS A 285 44.16 -8.63 9.72
CA CYS A 285 44.53 -9.40 8.52
C CYS A 285 45.42 -8.62 7.52
N GLY A 286 45.85 -7.41 7.87
CA GLY A 286 46.71 -6.54 7.04
C GLY A 286 48.11 -7.09 6.70
N THR A 287 48.46 -8.31 7.10
CA THR A 287 49.75 -8.94 6.77
C THR A 287 49.61 -10.26 5.99
N LEU A 288 48.39 -10.78 5.77
CA LEU A 288 48.20 -12.11 5.16
C LEU A 288 47.48 -12.09 3.80
N LEU A 289 47.04 -10.92 3.32
CA LEU A 289 46.33 -10.78 2.04
C LEU A 289 47.03 -9.86 1.00
N CYS A 290 48.24 -9.36 1.29
CA CYS A 290 49.02 -8.55 0.34
C CYS A 290 50.14 -9.33 -0.40
N CYS A 291 50.13 -10.68 -0.38
CA CYS A 291 51.15 -11.51 -1.03
C CYS A 291 50.56 -12.63 -1.91
N LEU A 292 49.51 -12.31 -2.68
CA LEU A 292 49.17 -13.04 -3.91
C LEU A 292 49.51 -12.17 -5.12
N GLY A 293 50.78 -11.74 -5.18
CA GLY A 293 51.40 -11.21 -6.38
C GLY A 293 52.39 -12.26 -6.90
N HIS A 294 52.08 -12.87 -8.04
CA HIS A 294 53.10 -13.50 -8.89
C HIS A 294 53.35 -12.60 -10.09
N SER A 295 54.63 -12.31 -10.29
CA SER A 295 55.21 -11.40 -11.27
C SER A 295 55.12 -11.88 -12.71
N ASN A 296 55.12 -10.91 -13.64
CA ASN A 296 55.90 -10.80 -14.90
C ASN A 296 55.14 -9.78 -15.79
N GLY A 297 55.65 -8.71 -16.37
CA GLY A 297 56.91 -7.94 -16.45
C GLY A 297 56.51 -6.73 -17.32
N HIS A 298 56.91 -5.48 -17.04
CA HIS A 298 58.18 -4.91 -17.46
C HIS A 298 58.31 -3.49 -16.86
N PRO A 299 59.54 -2.96 -16.71
CA PRO A 299 59.83 -1.72 -16.00
C PRO A 299 60.01 -0.53 -16.93
N HIS A 300 59.54 0.64 -16.49
CA HIS A 300 60.11 1.96 -16.74
C HIS A 300 59.77 2.76 -15.47
N SER A 301 60.70 3.03 -14.54
CA SER A 301 61.74 4.07 -14.60
C SER A 301 61.16 5.35 -15.23
N SER A 302 60.96 6.45 -14.52
CA SER A 302 61.85 7.16 -13.59
C SER A 302 60.98 8.09 -12.70
N GLU A 303 61.18 8.17 -11.39
CA GLU A 303 62.02 9.17 -10.72
C GLU A 303 61.21 10.31 -10.06
N MET A 304 61.32 10.30 -8.73
CA MET A 304 61.23 11.37 -7.74
C MET A 304 60.88 12.80 -8.19
N GLN A 305 59.90 13.41 -7.51
CA GLN A 305 60.11 14.72 -6.86
C GLN A 305 59.11 14.94 -5.72
N ARG A 306 59.65 15.20 -4.51
CA ARG A 306 58.91 15.67 -3.33
C ARG A 306 58.38 17.09 -3.55
N VAL A 307 57.20 17.39 -3.03
CA VAL A 307 56.84 18.77 -2.66
C VAL A 307 56.99 18.90 -1.14
N PRO A 308 57.90 19.76 -0.64
CA PRO A 308 57.94 20.10 0.78
C PRO A 308 56.89 21.16 1.11
N ASN A 309 56.43 21.13 2.35
CA ASN A 309 55.44 22.03 2.91
C ASN A 309 56.15 23.22 3.60
N LEU A 310 55.46 24.36 3.60
CA LEU A 310 55.60 25.53 4.49
C LEU A 310 56.79 26.50 4.31
N ASP A 311 56.48 27.78 4.04
CA ASP A 311 56.86 28.97 4.83
C ASP A 311 56.40 30.26 4.10
N THR A 312 55.48 31.05 4.67
CA THR A 312 55.73 32.28 5.46
C THR A 312 55.92 33.56 4.61
N VAL A 313 54.90 34.44 4.69
CA VAL A 313 54.94 35.92 4.69
C VAL A 313 55.29 36.69 3.40
N ALA A 314 54.33 37.50 2.91
CA ALA A 314 54.40 38.98 2.75
C ALA A 314 53.64 39.55 1.53
N VAL A 315 52.69 40.46 1.81
CA VAL A 315 52.48 41.76 1.13
C VAL A 315 51.91 41.79 -0.31
N MET A 316 50.58 41.97 -0.39
CA MET A 316 49.75 43.01 -1.08
C MET A 316 50.40 43.98 -2.13
N PRO A 317 49.67 44.77 -2.99
CA PRO A 317 48.36 44.66 -3.69
C PRO A 317 48.49 44.85 -5.24
N SER A 318 47.37 44.78 -5.99
CA SER A 318 46.86 45.83 -6.93
C SER A 318 46.13 45.26 -8.16
N ALA A 319 44.89 45.69 -8.37
CA ALA A 319 44.15 45.65 -9.65
C ALA A 319 44.28 47.02 -10.36
N PRO A 320 43.53 47.29 -11.45
CA PRO A 320 43.64 46.87 -12.86
C PRO A 320 44.12 48.06 -13.76
N PRO A 321 44.03 48.01 -15.11
CA PRO A 321 42.98 48.83 -15.73
C PRO A 321 42.39 48.33 -17.08
N ASP A 322 41.21 48.89 -17.38
CA ASP A 322 40.47 48.93 -18.65
C ASP A 322 41.14 49.75 -19.76
N SER A 323 40.71 49.50 -21.02
CA SER A 323 40.37 50.48 -22.11
C SER A 323 40.66 49.89 -23.51
N VAL A 324 40.06 50.20 -24.67
CA VAL A 324 38.89 50.96 -25.19
C VAL A 324 38.88 50.69 -26.74
N VAL A 325 37.73 50.25 -27.32
CA VAL A 325 37.05 50.68 -28.59
C VAL A 325 37.83 50.57 -29.97
N ILE A 326 37.33 50.07 -31.14
CA ILE A 326 36.37 50.65 -32.13
C ILE A 326 36.14 49.70 -33.37
N SER A 327 34.85 49.60 -33.79
CA SER A 327 34.20 49.47 -35.14
C SER A 327 34.10 48.22 -36.06
N THR A 328 32.82 48.05 -36.46
CA THR A 328 32.21 47.76 -37.79
C THR A 328 32.07 46.31 -38.31
N GLY A 329 30.81 45.89 -38.53
CA GLY A 329 30.45 44.80 -39.44
C GLY A 329 29.07 44.19 -39.19
N ILE A 330 28.05 44.66 -39.92
CA ILE A 330 26.67 44.14 -39.97
C ILE A 330 26.67 42.76 -40.65
N GLN A 331 25.98 41.75 -40.09
CA GLN A 331 25.01 40.87 -40.81
C GLN A 331 24.39 39.75 -39.95
N SER A 332 23.06 39.82 -39.86
CA SER A 332 22.06 38.73 -39.95
C SER A 332 21.94 37.59 -38.93
N ALA A 333 20.68 37.47 -38.48
CA ALA A 333 19.88 36.25 -38.32
C ALA A 333 19.79 35.64 -36.91
N ASP A 334 18.84 36.21 -36.17
CA ASP A 334 18.00 35.57 -35.15
C ASP A 334 17.61 34.13 -35.50
N LYS A 335 17.85 33.21 -34.56
CA LYS A 335 17.06 32.00 -34.38
C LYS A 335 16.86 31.74 -32.88
N ASP A 336 15.62 31.37 -32.56
CA ASP A 336 15.14 30.72 -31.35
C ASP A 336 14.81 31.58 -30.13
N LEU A 337 13.77 32.40 -30.28
CA LEU A 337 12.86 32.71 -29.17
C LEU A 337 11.44 32.24 -29.51
N PRO A 338 10.70 31.61 -28.57
CA PRO A 338 9.33 31.20 -28.79
C PRO A 338 8.41 32.41 -29.03
N PRO A 339 7.31 32.24 -29.79
CA PRO A 339 6.42 33.35 -30.14
C PRO A 339 5.75 33.95 -28.90
N SER A 340 5.48 35.25 -28.96
CA SER A 340 4.83 35.99 -27.88
C SER A 340 3.35 35.58 -27.70
N TYR A 341 2.95 35.52 -26.44
CA TYR A 341 1.68 35.00 -25.91
C TYR A 341 0.41 35.66 -26.49
N GLU A 342 0.51 36.88 -27.05
CA GLU A 342 -0.64 37.60 -27.65
C GLU A 342 -1.09 37.07 -29.02
N SER A 343 -0.34 36.15 -29.64
CA SER A 343 -0.77 35.50 -30.90
C SER A 343 -1.82 34.40 -30.71
N LEU A 344 -2.14 34.00 -29.46
CA LEU A 344 -3.03 32.87 -29.17
C LEU A 344 -4.49 33.25 -28.91
N PHE A 345 -4.82 34.54 -28.76
CA PHE A 345 -6.20 34.96 -28.47
C PHE A 345 -6.55 36.28 -29.18
N PRO A 346 -7.14 36.23 -30.41
CA PRO A 346 -7.68 37.42 -31.06
C PRO A 346 -8.87 37.96 -30.26
N SER A 347 -8.84 39.25 -29.92
CA SER A 347 -9.94 39.94 -29.26
C SER A 347 -11.17 39.99 -30.18
N LYS A 348 -12.25 39.31 -29.77
CA LYS A 348 -13.62 39.63 -30.15
C LYS A 348 -14.54 39.56 -28.95
#